data_AF-A0A9D4BJT6-F1
#
_entry.id   AF-A0A9D4BJT6-F1
#
_cell.length_a   1.000
_cell.length_b   1.000
_cell.length_c   1.000
_cell.angle_alpha   90.00
_cell.angle_beta   90.00
_cell.angle_gamma   90.00
#
_symmetry.space_group_name_H-M   'P 1'
#
loop_
_entity.id
_entity.type
_entity.pdbx_description
1 polymer ?
#
loop_
_entity_poly.entity_id
_entity_poly.type
_entity_poly.pdbx_seq_one_letter_code
_entity_poly.pdbx_strand_id
1 'polypeptide(L)'
;MVLGAAGIGVLSTIIAAPVAIAMEGAAIGIGILSIIGGQTNKKLLMKAEKHEKIKTLAEAKLNTISDLISKALADDQISDKEYSLILSEQDKFNQMKEEIRSKIRVGIDEETKQSLIAKGREDAILSFQNMFSKSREKQTNTSQSTYNV
;
A
#
# COMPACT_ATOMS: atom_id res chain seq x y z
N MET A 1 13.93 -16.24 -14.04
CA MET A 1 15.36 -16.59 -13.89
C MET A 1 16.04 -16.67 -15.26
N VAL A 2 16.22 -15.53 -15.94
CA VAL A 2 16.90 -15.51 -17.26
C VAL A 2 18.33 -14.93 -17.15
N LEU A 3 18.69 -14.29 -16.03
CA LEU A 3 20.01 -13.66 -15.86
C LEU A 3 21.14 -14.63 -15.41
N GLY A 4 20.82 -15.81 -14.90
CA GLY A 4 21.79 -16.64 -14.16
C GLY A 4 22.85 -17.38 -14.98
N ALA A 5 22.64 -17.57 -16.28
CA ALA A 5 23.62 -18.25 -17.16
C ALA A 5 24.17 -17.32 -18.25
N ALA A 6 23.33 -16.45 -18.81
CA ALA A 6 23.74 -15.46 -19.80
C ALA A 6 24.59 -14.33 -19.20
N GLY A 7 24.33 -13.91 -17.94
CA GLY A 7 25.09 -12.84 -17.29
C GLY A 7 26.55 -13.20 -17.02
N ILE A 8 26.81 -14.45 -16.63
CA ILE A 8 28.17 -14.94 -16.34
C ILE A 8 29.00 -15.07 -17.63
N GLY A 9 28.38 -15.51 -18.73
CA GLY A 9 29.05 -15.58 -20.03
C GLY A 9 29.43 -14.21 -20.59
N VAL A 10 28.57 -13.20 -20.40
CA VAL A 10 28.83 -11.83 -20.83
C VAL A 10 29.93 -11.17 -19.98
N LEU A 11 29.92 -11.35 -18.65
CA LEU A 11 30.97 -10.90 -17.72
C LEU A 11 32.37 -11.43 -18.05
N SER A 12 32.50 -12.54 -18.79
CA SER A 12 33.80 -13.10 -19.20
C SER A 12 34.54 -12.23 -20.23
N THR A 13 33.85 -11.27 -20.85
CA THR A 13 34.47 -10.29 -21.75
C THR A 13 34.86 -9.02 -20.98
N ILE A 14 36.10 -8.55 -21.15
CA ILE A 14 36.67 -7.38 -20.45
C ILE A 14 35.78 -6.12 -20.58
N ILE A 15 35.09 -5.98 -21.71
CA ILE A 15 34.23 -4.83 -22.04
C ILE A 15 32.89 -4.88 -21.28
N ALA A 16 32.43 -6.07 -20.89
CA ALA A 16 31.11 -6.24 -20.29
C ALA A 16 31.11 -6.12 -18.76
N ALA A 17 32.27 -6.28 -18.10
CA ALA A 17 32.36 -6.13 -16.64
C ALA A 17 31.95 -4.72 -16.16
N PRO A 18 32.38 -3.61 -16.79
CA PRO A 18 31.89 -2.27 -16.43
C PRO A 18 30.38 -2.08 -16.68
N VAL A 19 29.86 -2.66 -17.75
CA VAL A 19 28.43 -2.58 -18.11
C VAL A 19 27.56 -3.34 -17.10
N ALA A 20 28.02 -4.51 -16.66
CA ALA A 20 27.33 -5.30 -15.66
C ALA A 20 27.32 -4.62 -14.28
N ILE A 21 28.46 -4.05 -13.85
CA ILE A 21 28.54 -3.27 -12.59
C ILE A 21 27.58 -2.08 -12.64
N ALA A 22 27.52 -1.35 -13.75
CA ALA A 22 26.58 -0.23 -13.92
C ALA A 22 25.12 -0.69 -13.88
N MET A 23 24.80 -1.84 -14.51
CA MET A 23 23.45 -2.40 -14.49
C MET A 23 23.02 -2.90 -13.10
N GLU A 24 23.91 -3.55 -12.35
CA GLU A 24 23.61 -3.99 -10.98
C GLU A 24 23.35 -2.79 -10.07
N GLY A 25 24.15 -1.73 -10.18
CA GLY A 25 23.92 -0.47 -9.46
C GLY A 25 22.55 0.15 -9.80
N ALA A 26 22.19 0.18 -11.08
CA ALA A 26 20.89 0.69 -11.52
C ALA A 26 19.72 -0.18 -11.02
N ALA A 27 19.87 -1.50 -11.03
CA ALA A 27 18.84 -2.44 -10.57
C ALA A 27 18.57 -2.28 -9.06
N ILE A 28 19.61 -2.10 -8.25
CA ILE A 28 19.47 -1.81 -6.81
C ILE A 28 18.72 -0.49 -6.61
N GLY A 29 19.08 0.56 -7.36
CA GLY A 29 18.42 1.86 -7.30
C GLY A 29 16.92 1.79 -7.63
N ILE A 30 16.57 1.09 -8.71
CA ILE A 30 15.17 0.90 -9.14
C ILE A 30 14.38 0.08 -8.11
N GLY A 31 15.00 -0.94 -7.51
CA GLY A 31 14.39 -1.75 -6.46
C GLY A 31 14.02 -0.93 -5.24
N ILE A 32 14.94 -0.08 -4.75
CA ILE A 32 14.69 0.82 -3.61
C ILE A 32 13.58 1.83 -3.95
N LEU A 33 13.62 2.43 -5.15
CA LEU A 33 12.61 3.39 -5.60
C LEU A 33 11.21 2.78 -5.65
N SER A 34 11.10 1.53 -6.08
CA SER A 34 9.84 0.80 -6.17
C SER A 34 9.22 0.54 -4.79
N ILE A 35 10.03 0.21 -3.79
CA ILE A 35 9.57 0.02 -2.40
C ILE A 35 9.05 1.33 -1.82
N ILE A 36 9.79 2.43 -2.00
CA ILE A 36 9.40 3.77 -1.54
C ILE A 36 8.12 4.23 -2.25
N GLY A 37 8.04 4.03 -3.56
CA GLY A 37 6.88 4.36 -4.37
C GLY A 37 5.63 3.59 -3.92
N GLY A 38 5.75 2.28 -3.69
CA GLY A 38 4.65 1.44 -3.18
C GLY A 38 4.16 1.88 -1.80
N GLN A 39 5.07 2.20 -0.89
CA GLN A 39 4.70 2.67 0.45
C GLN A 39 3.99 4.03 0.41
N THR A 40 4.42 4.92 -0.48
CA THR A 40 3.81 6.24 -0.68
C THR A 40 2.42 6.09 -1.30
N ASN A 41 2.26 5.22 -2.29
CA ASN A 41 0.96 4.95 -2.92
C ASN A 41 -0.06 4.42 -1.90
N LYS A 42 0.35 3.49 -1.02
CA LYS A 42 -0.53 2.96 0.03
C LYS A 42 -1.00 4.06 1.00
N LYS A 43 -0.10 4.98 1.39
CA LYS A 43 -0.44 6.13 2.24
C LYS A 43 -1.40 7.10 1.54
N LEU A 44 -1.22 7.34 0.24
CA LEU A 44 -2.09 8.20 -0.54
C LEU A 44 -3.49 7.59 -0.71
N LEU A 45 -3.57 6.29 -0.95
CA LEU A 45 -4.85 5.58 -1.08
C LEU A 45 -5.64 5.59 0.22
N MET A 46 -4.98 5.35 1.37
CA MET A 46 -5.61 5.51 2.69
C MET A 46 -6.08 6.94 2.96
N LYS A 47 -5.34 7.95 2.48
CA LYS A 47 -5.72 9.36 2.61
C LYS A 47 -6.91 9.70 1.70
N ALA A 48 -6.95 9.15 0.50
CA ALA A 48 -8.06 9.32 -0.43
C ALA A 48 -9.35 8.68 0.13
N GLU A 49 -9.27 7.42 0.58
CA GLU A 49 -10.39 6.70 1.20
C GLU A 49 -10.93 7.44 2.44
N LYS A 50 -10.03 8.03 3.24
CA LYS A 50 -10.43 8.91 4.35
C LYS A 50 -11.26 10.10 3.86
N HIS A 51 -10.77 10.81 2.85
CA HIS A 51 -11.43 12.01 2.35
C HIS A 51 -12.78 11.68 1.71
N GLU A 52 -12.87 10.57 0.97
CA GLU A 52 -14.11 10.10 0.38
C GLU A 52 -15.16 9.79 1.46
N LYS A 53 -14.81 9.01 2.49
CA LYS A 53 -15.74 8.69 3.60
C LYS A 53 -16.22 9.94 4.33
N ILE A 54 -15.32 10.90 4.59
CA ILE A 54 -15.69 12.17 5.23
C ILE A 54 -16.59 13.00 4.33
N LYS A 55 -16.32 13.04 3.02
CA LYS A 55 -17.13 13.77 2.04
C LYS A 55 -18.54 13.19 1.97
N THR A 56 -18.69 11.88 1.84
CA THR A 56 -20.00 11.23 1.79
C THR A 56 -20.79 11.45 3.08
N LEU A 57 -20.14 11.37 4.24
CA LEU A 57 -20.78 11.66 5.53
C LEU A 57 -21.22 13.13 5.63
N ALA A 58 -20.38 14.06 5.16
CA ALA A 58 -20.68 15.48 5.15
C ALA A 58 -21.86 15.79 4.21
N GLU A 59 -21.90 15.20 3.01
CA GLU A 59 -23.02 15.36 2.07
C GLU A 59 -24.32 14.80 2.65
N ALA A 60 -24.29 13.63 3.30
CA ALA A 60 -25.46 13.06 3.94
C ALA A 60 -26.01 13.95 5.07
N LYS A 61 -25.13 14.43 5.96
CA LYS A 61 -25.53 15.30 7.09
C LYS A 61 -25.96 16.68 6.62
N LEU A 62 -25.31 17.23 5.59
CA LEU A 62 -25.71 18.50 4.97
C LEU A 62 -27.11 18.40 4.37
N ASN A 63 -27.43 17.31 3.67
CA ASN A 63 -28.76 17.10 3.12
C ASN A 63 -29.83 17.02 4.23
N THR A 64 -29.54 16.35 5.34
CA THR A 64 -30.46 16.30 6.49
C THR A 64 -30.66 17.68 7.13
N ILE A 65 -29.58 18.44 7.33
CA ILE A 65 -29.66 19.81 7.86
C ILE A 65 -30.42 20.72 6.90
N SER A 66 -30.19 20.60 5.59
CA SER A 66 -30.89 21.38 4.56
C SER A 66 -32.38 21.05 4.51
N ASP A 67 -32.77 19.79 4.74
CA ASP A 67 -34.18 19.39 4.81
C ASP A 67 -34.86 19.95 6.07
N LEU A 68 -34.18 19.90 7.21
CA LEU A 68 -34.66 20.51 8.46
C LEU A 68 -34.81 22.03 8.35
N ILE A 69 -33.83 22.71 7.73
CA ILE A 69 -33.89 24.16 7.49
C ILE A 69 -35.02 24.49 6.52
N SER A 70 -35.20 23.72 5.44
CA SER A 70 -36.29 23.93 4.47
C SER A 70 -37.66 23.80 5.11
N LYS A 71 -37.84 22.85 6.03
CA LYS A 71 -39.08 22.66 6.80
C LYS A 71 -39.33 23.84 7.76
N ALA A 72 -38.32 24.26 8.51
CA ALA A 72 -38.47 25.38 9.44
C ALA A 72 -38.66 26.73 8.72
N LEU A 73 -38.10 26.91 7.52
CA LEU A 73 -38.36 28.08 6.67
C LEU A 73 -39.77 28.07 6.05
N ALA A 74 -40.38 26.90 5.83
CA ALA A 74 -41.75 26.82 5.35
C ALA A 74 -42.76 27.27 6.42
N ASP A 75 -42.42 27.07 7.70
CA ASP A 75 -43.25 27.44 8.85
C ASP A 75 -42.93 28.87 9.39
N ASP A 76 -41.97 29.57 8.76
CA ASP A 76 -41.49 30.94 9.06
C ASP A 76 -41.05 31.18 10.53
N GLN A 77 -40.91 30.09 11.30
CA GLN A 77 -40.42 30.07 12.67
C GLN A 77 -39.57 28.83 12.91
N ILE A 78 -38.39 29.04 13.50
CA ILE A 78 -37.55 27.95 13.98
C ILE A 78 -37.85 27.76 15.47
N SER A 79 -38.39 26.60 15.83
CA SER A 79 -38.60 26.24 17.24
C SER A 79 -37.28 25.90 17.92
N ASP A 80 -37.15 26.18 19.22
CA ASP A 80 -36.01 25.76 20.06
C ASP A 80 -35.71 24.25 19.93
N LYS A 81 -36.74 23.42 19.71
CA LYS A 81 -36.59 21.98 19.49
C LYS A 81 -35.89 21.66 18.17
N GLU A 82 -36.19 22.39 17.12
CA GLU A 82 -35.59 22.22 15.78
C GLU A 82 -34.15 22.72 15.77
N TYR A 83 -33.90 23.85 16.44
CA TYR A 83 -32.56 24.38 16.63
C TYR A 83 -31.67 23.40 17.43
N SER A 84 -32.19 22.85 18.53
CA SER A 84 -31.49 21.82 19.30
C SER A 84 -31.26 20.55 18.48
N LEU A 85 -32.17 20.18 17.57
CA LEU A 85 -32.01 19.03 16.69
C LEU A 85 -30.85 19.25 15.70
N ILE A 86 -30.76 20.43 15.10
CA ILE A 86 -29.67 20.81 14.18
C ILE A 86 -28.31 20.76 14.87
N LEU A 87 -28.22 21.32 16.09
CA LEU A 87 -26.99 21.26 16.89
C LEU A 87 -26.61 19.82 17.24
N SER A 88 -27.57 18.98 17.63
CA SER A 88 -27.30 17.56 17.92
C SER A 88 -26.78 16.80 16.68
N GLU A 89 -27.25 17.17 15.49
CA GLU A 89 -26.83 16.55 14.24
C GLU A 89 -25.42 17.00 13.82
N GLN A 90 -25.08 18.26 14.11
CA GLN A 90 -23.72 18.80 13.98
C GLN A 90 -22.73 18.12 14.95
N ASP A 91 -23.13 17.90 16.20
CA ASP A 91 -22.30 17.19 17.19
C ASP A 91 -22.09 15.72 16.79
N LYS A 92 -23.13 15.03 16.32
CA LYS A 92 -23.01 13.68 15.75
C LYS A 92 -22.06 13.63 14.55
N PHE A 93 -22.10 14.63 13.67
CA PHE A 93 -21.15 14.73 12.56
C PHE A 93 -19.72 14.87 13.08
N ASN A 94 -19.48 15.72 14.08
CA ASN A 94 -18.16 15.89 14.68
C ASN A 94 -17.65 14.61 15.35
N GLN A 95 -18.50 13.88 16.08
CA GLN A 95 -18.16 12.59 16.67
C GLN A 95 -17.79 11.55 15.60
N MET A 96 -18.63 11.35 14.59
CA MET A 96 -18.36 10.40 13.51
C MET A 96 -17.11 10.77 12.69
N LYS A 97 -16.87 12.07 12.48
CA LYS A 97 -15.64 12.57 11.84
C LYS A 97 -14.40 12.21 12.66
N GLU A 98 -14.47 12.34 13.98
CA GLU A 98 -13.35 12.00 14.85
C GLU A 98 -13.15 10.48 14.97
N GLU A 99 -14.23 9.68 14.95
CA GLU A 99 -14.15 8.21 14.86
C GLU A 99 -13.48 7.74 13.56
N ILE A 100 -13.82 8.33 12.42
CA ILE A 100 -13.14 8.04 11.14
C ILE A 100 -11.66 8.44 11.24
N ARG A 101 -11.35 9.57 11.89
CA ARG A 101 -9.97 10.03 12.08
C ARG A 101 -9.18 9.13 13.02
N SER A 102 -9.80 8.62 14.08
CA SER A 102 -9.16 7.75 15.07
C SER A 102 -8.95 6.34 14.53
N LYS A 103 -9.94 5.73 13.84
CA LYS A 103 -9.79 4.42 13.18
C LYS A 103 -8.65 4.40 12.17
N ILE A 104 -8.43 5.50 11.42
CA ILE A 104 -7.34 5.58 10.43
C ILE A 104 -5.97 5.82 11.09
N ARG A 105 -5.93 6.48 12.26
CA ARG A 105 -4.71 6.55 13.08
C ARG A 105 -4.34 5.19 13.68
N VAL A 106 -5.33 4.42 14.11
CA VAL A 106 -5.16 3.07 14.67
C VAL A 106 -4.91 2.00 13.60
N GLY A 107 -5.33 2.21 12.34
CA GLY A 107 -5.01 1.30 11.21
C GLY A 107 -3.51 1.22 10.85
N ILE A 108 -2.66 1.97 11.57
CA ILE A 108 -1.21 1.83 11.60
C ILE A 108 -0.86 1.17 12.95
N ASP A 109 -1.58 0.11 13.31
CA ASP A 109 -1.29 -0.64 14.52
C ASP A 109 0.07 -1.33 14.35
N GLU A 110 0.95 -1.13 15.33
CA GLU A 110 2.34 -1.62 15.27
C GLU A 110 2.41 -3.14 15.18
N GLU A 111 1.40 -3.84 15.67
CA GLU A 111 1.30 -5.30 15.56
C GLU A 111 1.05 -5.74 14.11
N THR A 112 0.21 -4.99 13.38
CA THR A 112 -0.05 -5.23 11.95
C THR A 112 1.14 -4.86 11.07
N LYS A 113 1.90 -3.82 11.45
CA LYS A 113 3.19 -3.53 10.80
C LYS A 113 4.21 -4.62 11.05
N GLN A 114 4.34 -5.10 12.28
CA GLN A 114 5.30 -6.13 12.63
C GLN A 114 4.95 -7.47 11.94
N SER A 115 3.67 -7.83 11.84
CA SER A 115 3.25 -9.04 11.13
C SER A 115 3.50 -8.94 9.61
N LEU A 116 3.27 -7.77 9.00
CA LEU A 116 3.60 -7.52 7.59
C LEU A 116 5.12 -7.52 7.33
N ILE A 117 5.92 -6.99 8.26
CA ILE A 117 7.39 -7.00 8.18
C ILE A 117 7.92 -8.43 8.34
N ALA A 118 7.39 -9.20 9.30
CA ALA A 118 7.77 -10.59 9.53
C ALA A 118 7.43 -11.47 8.31
N LYS A 119 6.20 -11.35 7.80
CA LYS A 119 5.76 -12.07 6.61
C LYS A 119 6.58 -11.69 5.37
N GLY A 120 6.88 -10.41 5.18
CA GLY A 120 7.75 -9.94 4.10
C GLY A 120 9.19 -10.48 4.19
N ARG A 121 9.72 -10.67 5.41
CA ARG A 121 11.04 -11.30 5.62
C ARG A 121 11.02 -12.79 5.31
N GLU A 122 9.99 -13.52 5.74
CA GLU A 122 9.84 -14.95 5.44
C GLU A 122 9.70 -15.19 3.93
N ASP A 123 8.85 -14.42 3.24
CA ASP A 123 8.66 -14.54 1.79
C ASP A 123 9.95 -14.22 1.02
N ALA A 124 10.74 -13.25 1.49
CA ALA A 124 12.06 -12.96 0.93
C ALA A 124 13.03 -14.13 1.15
N ILE A 125 13.10 -14.68 2.35
CA ILE A 125 13.99 -15.82 2.67
C ILE A 125 13.59 -17.07 1.86
N LEU A 126 12.30 -17.36 1.76
CA LEU A 126 11.77 -18.49 0.99
C LEU A 126 12.05 -18.34 -0.50
N SER A 127 11.85 -17.13 -1.05
CA SER A 127 12.17 -16.85 -2.45
C SER A 127 13.67 -16.96 -2.74
N PHE A 128 14.54 -16.51 -1.83
CA PHE A 128 15.99 -16.71 -1.92
C PHE A 128 16.37 -18.20 -1.84
N GLN A 129 15.84 -18.94 -0.86
CA GLN A 129 16.12 -20.37 -0.74
C GLN A 129 15.67 -21.16 -1.97
N ASN A 130 14.48 -20.90 -2.50
CA ASN A 130 13.99 -21.51 -3.73
C ASN A 130 14.84 -21.14 -4.96
N MET A 131 15.45 -19.96 -4.97
CA MET A 131 16.36 -19.56 -6.04
C MET A 131 17.69 -20.34 -6.00
N PHE A 132 18.22 -20.60 -4.80
CA PHE A 132 19.46 -21.37 -4.61
C PHE A 132 19.28 -22.88 -4.78
N SER A 133 18.16 -23.45 -4.32
CA SER A 133 17.86 -24.88 -4.53
C SER A 133 17.68 -25.20 -6.01
N LYS A 134 16.91 -24.37 -6.73
CA LYS A 134 16.70 -24.48 -8.18
C LYS A 134 17.97 -24.28 -8.99
N SER A 135 18.96 -23.54 -8.47
CA SER A 135 20.27 -23.40 -9.11
C SER A 135 21.17 -24.62 -8.92
N ARG A 136 21.07 -25.31 -7.77
CA ARG A 136 21.81 -26.57 -7.50
C ARG A 136 21.28 -27.75 -8.32
N GLU A 137 19.97 -27.88 -8.44
CA GLU A 137 19.32 -28.96 -9.21
C GLU A 137 19.59 -28.85 -10.73
N LYS A 138 19.84 -27.64 -11.22
CA LYS A 138 20.26 -27.41 -12.62
C LYS A 138 21.70 -27.84 -12.88
N GLN A 139 22.61 -27.76 -11.91
CA GLN A 139 24.00 -28.20 -12.07
C GLN A 139 24.12 -29.74 -12.10
N THR A 140 23.36 -30.45 -11.27
CA THR A 140 23.40 -31.92 -11.22
C THR A 140 22.87 -32.59 -12.50
N ASN A 141 21.85 -32.00 -13.14
CA ASN A 141 21.32 -32.51 -14.42
C ASN A 141 22.24 -32.20 -15.62
N THR A 142 23.08 -31.17 -15.54
CA THR A 142 24.03 -30.82 -16.62
C THR A 142 25.28 -31.71 -16.58
N SER A 143 25.69 -32.16 -15.39
CA SER A 143 26.81 -33.11 -15.21
C SER A 143 26.46 -34.54 -15.62
N GLN A 144 25.19 -34.96 -15.59
CA GLN A 144 24.80 -36.29 -16.10
C GLN A 144 24.70 -36.35 -17.64
N SER A 145 24.49 -35.22 -18.32
CA SER A 145 24.43 -35.18 -19.79
C SER A 145 25.81 -35.15 -20.47
N THR A 146 26.90 -34.91 -19.73
CA THR A 146 28.28 -34.85 -20.26
C THR A 146 29.04 -36.17 -20.10
N TYR A 147 28.44 -37.18 -19.45
CA TYR A 147 28.97 -38.55 -19.35
C TYR A 147 28.23 -39.57 -20.23
N ASN A 148 27.37 -39.10 -21.13
CA ASN A 148 26.71 -39.91 -22.16
C ASN A 148 27.00 -39.32 -23.55
N VAL A 149 28.28 -39.32 -23.96
CA VAL A 149 28.73 -39.26 -25.36
C VAL A 149 29.85 -40.27 -25.52
#